data_AF-A0A975SM89-F1
#
_entry.id   AF-A0A975SM89-F1
#
_cell.length_a   1.000
_cell.length_b   1.000
_cell.length_c   1.000
_cell.angle_alpha   90.00
_cell.angle_beta   90.00
_cell.angle_gamma   90.00
#
_symmetry.space_group_name_H-M   'P 1'
#
loop_
_entity.id
_entity.type
_entity.pdbx_description
1 polymer ?
#
loop_
_entity_poly.entity_id
_entity_poly.type
_entity_poly.pdbx_seq_one_letter_code
_entity_poly.pdbx_strand_id
1 'polypeptide(L)'
;MNDLEQLDFALTGIMAGREGGASWGDPTAMARALGAVRRAFGDMEALAASPRGARGVLALRVTGGHPGYLDIKYACYGIARNSGWDGRRPLDDERLVHNLLQQVDSLQAVPRRFRQCYRGLLTGYFACPAYLESAPAGDPGYPNWLVLRRYLQAHLLQVAESRPALAWAETLGRYPKLLEKDPAAPWAASLLGGEAGEWNTLCRHLDLPPAWSARVALGAQVRLWLSRREALGAHPLPPLLEQQRQALAQGLREARQAQRLPYGLWKNWLTALGLEQELNSTWEGGLAE
;
A
#
# COMPACT_ATOMS: atom_id res chain seq x y z
N MET A 1 -1.02 -27.98 15.87
CA MET A 1 -1.24 -26.77 16.69
C MET A 1 -2.34 -25.95 16.04
N ASN A 2 -3.54 -26.05 16.62
CA ASN A 2 -4.78 -25.48 16.10
C ASN A 2 -4.75 -23.94 16.18
N ASP A 3 -5.51 -23.23 15.33
CA ASP A 3 -5.59 -21.75 15.34
C ASP A 3 -6.10 -21.21 16.69
N LEU A 4 -6.92 -22.00 17.40
CA LEU A 4 -7.39 -21.70 18.75
C LEU A 4 -6.28 -21.82 19.81
N GLU A 5 -5.36 -22.78 19.67
CA GLU A 5 -4.22 -22.92 20.59
C GLU A 5 -3.18 -21.81 20.36
N GLN A 6 -3.02 -21.35 19.12
CA GLN A 6 -2.19 -20.19 18.81
C GLN A 6 -2.80 -18.89 19.34
N LEU A 7 -4.13 -18.75 19.28
CA LEU A 7 -4.83 -17.61 19.88
C LEU A 7 -4.72 -17.64 21.40
N ASP A 8 -4.95 -18.80 22.03
CA ASP A 8 -4.85 -18.98 23.47
C ASP A 8 -3.42 -18.74 23.97
N PHE A 9 -2.41 -19.26 23.27
CA PHE A 9 -1.01 -19.00 23.60
C PHE A 9 -0.63 -17.53 23.43
N ALA A 10 -1.10 -16.86 22.36
CA ALA A 10 -0.85 -15.44 22.16
C ALA A 10 -1.56 -14.57 23.21
N LEU A 11 -2.81 -14.88 23.54
CA LEU A 11 -3.57 -14.17 24.58
C LEU A 11 -2.97 -14.40 25.97
N THR A 12 -2.58 -15.63 26.27
CA THR A 12 -1.95 -16.00 27.54
C THR A 12 -0.57 -15.37 27.67
N GLY A 13 0.23 -15.30 26.60
CA GLY A 13 1.51 -14.58 26.60
C GLY A 13 1.34 -13.06 26.78
N ILE A 14 0.32 -12.46 26.16
CA ILE A 14 -0.01 -11.04 26.32
C ILE A 14 -0.54 -10.75 27.73
N MET A 15 -1.26 -11.69 28.35
CA MET A 15 -1.80 -11.55 29.70
C MET A 15 -0.81 -11.95 30.81
N ALA A 16 0.13 -12.85 30.55
CA ALA A 16 1.16 -13.27 31.51
C ALA A 16 2.26 -12.22 31.72
N GLY A 17 2.45 -11.30 30.76
CA GLY A 17 3.29 -10.10 30.95
C GLY A 17 2.72 -9.05 31.91
N ARG A 18 1.67 -9.36 32.68
CA ARG A 18 0.94 -8.43 33.59
C ARG A 18 1.44 -8.43 35.04
N GLU A 19 2.65 -8.87 35.32
CA GLU A 19 3.26 -8.62 36.63
C GLU A 19 3.89 -7.21 36.65
N GLY A 20 3.02 -6.18 36.72
CA GLY A 20 3.46 -4.80 36.89
C GLY A 20 2.51 -3.72 36.33
N GLY A 21 1.45 -3.40 37.07
CA GLY A 21 0.89 -2.04 37.11
C GLY A 21 -0.05 -1.55 36.00
N ALA A 22 -0.35 -2.31 34.95
CA ALA A 22 -1.32 -1.86 33.94
C ALA A 22 -2.77 -2.14 34.37
N SER A 23 -3.46 -1.11 34.87
CA SER A 23 -4.89 -1.19 35.22
C SER A 23 -5.73 -1.48 33.97
N TRP A 24 -6.71 -2.38 34.11
CA TRP A 24 -7.64 -2.72 33.05
C TRP A 24 -8.45 -1.45 32.68
N GLY A 25 -8.43 -1.07 31.41
CA GLY A 25 -8.99 0.21 30.94
C GLY A 25 -7.95 1.29 30.60
N ASP A 26 -6.65 1.04 30.79
CA ASP A 26 -5.60 1.93 30.29
C ASP A 26 -5.62 1.96 28.73
N PRO A 27 -5.96 3.11 28.10
CA PRO A 27 -6.04 3.24 26.65
C PRO A 27 -4.72 2.89 25.96
N THR A 28 -3.59 3.17 26.60
CA THR A 28 -2.24 2.93 26.06
C THR A 28 -1.84 1.45 26.11
N ALA A 29 -2.16 0.74 27.19
CA ALA A 29 -1.99 -0.71 27.26
C ALA A 29 -2.94 -1.46 26.31
N MET A 30 -4.20 -1.01 26.20
CA MET A 30 -5.17 -1.57 25.26
C MET A 30 -4.77 -1.31 23.80
N ALA A 31 -4.26 -0.12 23.47
CA ALA A 31 -3.72 0.18 22.16
C ALA A 31 -2.50 -0.69 21.81
N ARG A 32 -1.61 -0.96 22.78
CA ARG A 32 -0.47 -1.88 22.59
C ARG A 32 -0.91 -3.33 22.40
N ALA A 33 -1.87 -3.82 23.19
CA ALA A 33 -2.43 -5.16 23.05
C ALA A 33 -3.17 -5.32 21.71
N LEU A 34 -3.98 -4.32 21.32
CA LEU A 34 -4.61 -4.26 20.00
C LEU A 34 -3.55 -4.21 18.89
N GLY A 35 -2.45 -3.48 19.08
CA GLY A 35 -1.31 -3.46 18.17
C GLY A 35 -0.57 -4.79 18.07
N ALA A 36 -0.49 -5.58 19.15
CA ALA A 36 0.07 -6.93 19.14
C ALA A 36 -0.85 -7.93 18.44
N VAL A 37 -2.16 -7.86 18.70
CA VAL A 37 -3.18 -8.67 18.01
C VAL A 37 -3.25 -8.30 16.53
N ARG A 38 -3.20 -7.01 16.18
CA ARG A 38 -3.07 -6.55 14.80
C ARG A 38 -1.80 -7.13 14.20
N ARG A 39 -0.62 -7.01 14.81
CA ARG A 39 0.61 -7.61 14.28
C ARG A 39 0.53 -9.13 14.08
N ALA A 40 -0.12 -9.84 14.98
CA ALA A 40 -0.27 -11.29 14.90
C ALA A 40 -1.35 -11.74 13.89
N PHE A 41 -2.40 -10.95 13.66
CA PHE A 41 -3.61 -11.41 12.95
C PHE A 41 -4.16 -10.46 11.86
N GLY A 42 -3.63 -9.24 11.70
CA GLY A 42 -4.19 -8.20 10.83
C GLY A 42 -3.23 -7.16 10.25
N ASP A 43 -1.98 -7.07 10.70
CA ASP A 43 -0.96 -6.20 10.15
C ASP A 43 -0.35 -6.89 8.93
N MET A 44 -0.78 -6.41 7.78
CA MET A 44 -0.55 -7.06 6.50
C MET A 44 0.94 -7.05 6.14
N GLU A 45 1.66 -6.04 6.60
CA GLU A 45 3.09 -5.91 6.39
C GLU A 45 3.88 -6.87 7.30
N ALA A 46 3.48 -7.00 8.56
CA ALA A 46 4.07 -7.96 9.50
C ALA A 46 3.84 -9.42 9.07
N LEU A 47 2.64 -9.74 8.55
CA LEU A 47 2.32 -11.07 8.02
C LEU A 47 3.18 -11.43 6.81
N ALA A 48 3.38 -10.49 5.89
CA ALA A 48 4.27 -10.68 4.76
C ALA A 48 5.74 -10.84 5.19
N ALA A 49 6.16 -10.14 6.25
CA ALA A 49 7.52 -10.21 6.83
C ALA A 49 7.78 -11.45 7.68
N SER A 50 6.75 -12.23 7.99
CA SER A 50 6.89 -13.44 8.79
C SER A 50 7.64 -14.56 8.04
N PRO A 51 8.20 -15.56 8.75
CA PRO A 51 8.74 -16.78 8.13
C PRO A 51 7.71 -17.51 7.24
N ARG A 52 6.42 -17.42 7.58
CA ARG A 52 5.33 -17.97 6.74
C ARG A 52 5.15 -17.19 5.45
N GLY A 53 5.28 -15.86 5.52
CA GLY A 53 5.35 -14.96 4.36
C GLY A 53 6.47 -15.34 3.39
N ALA A 54 7.69 -15.46 3.92
CA ALA A 54 8.86 -15.86 3.13
C ALA A 54 8.68 -17.24 2.49
N ARG A 55 8.13 -18.21 3.24
CA ARG A 55 7.82 -19.54 2.71
C ARG A 55 6.78 -19.52 1.59
N GLY A 56 5.71 -18.74 1.72
CA GLY A 56 4.69 -18.62 0.67
C GLY A 56 5.25 -18.06 -0.63
N VAL A 57 6.10 -17.03 -0.54
CA VAL A 57 6.81 -16.46 -1.70
C VAL A 57 7.81 -17.44 -2.31
N LEU A 58 8.52 -18.21 -1.50
CA LEU A 58 9.41 -19.27 -1.97
C LEU A 58 8.65 -20.38 -2.69
N ALA A 59 7.51 -20.82 -2.14
CA ALA A 59 6.66 -21.82 -2.78
C ALA A 59 6.17 -21.32 -4.15
N LEU A 60 5.70 -20.08 -4.24
CA LEU A 60 5.32 -19.48 -5.52
C LEU A 60 6.44 -19.61 -6.58
N ARG A 61 7.68 -19.32 -6.17
CA ARG A 61 8.85 -19.28 -7.06
C ARG A 61 9.39 -20.64 -7.46
N VAL A 62 9.53 -21.56 -6.50
CA VAL A 62 10.18 -22.86 -6.72
C VAL A 62 9.27 -23.81 -7.48
N THR A 63 8.00 -23.90 -7.10
CA THR A 63 7.10 -24.92 -7.65
C THR A 63 6.21 -24.39 -8.76
N GLY A 64 6.13 -23.07 -8.97
CA GLY A 64 5.15 -22.45 -9.89
C GLY A 64 3.69 -22.68 -9.46
N GLY A 65 3.49 -23.30 -8.29
CA GLY A 65 2.24 -23.81 -7.71
C GLY A 65 2.36 -23.81 -6.18
N HIS A 66 1.24 -23.85 -5.45
CA HIS A 66 1.25 -23.81 -3.98
C HIS A 66 0.64 -25.08 -3.39
N PRO A 67 1.33 -25.79 -2.48
CA PRO A 67 0.84 -27.06 -1.94
C PRO A 67 -0.36 -26.88 -1.00
N GLY A 68 -0.69 -25.65 -0.59
CA GLY A 68 -1.87 -25.40 0.23
C GLY A 68 -2.33 -23.95 0.26
N TYR A 69 -3.55 -23.77 0.79
CA TYR A 69 -4.20 -22.46 0.92
C TYR A 69 -3.33 -21.40 1.63
N LEU A 70 -2.62 -21.79 2.69
CA LEU A 70 -1.79 -20.85 3.44
C LEU A 70 -0.67 -20.28 2.57
N ASP A 71 -0.04 -21.10 1.73
CA ASP A 71 1.03 -20.64 0.84
C ASP A 71 0.49 -19.65 -0.20
N ILE A 72 -0.69 -19.94 -0.80
CA ILE A 72 -1.38 -18.98 -1.70
C ILE A 72 -1.66 -17.67 -0.98
N LYS A 73 -2.23 -17.74 0.22
CA LYS A 73 -2.56 -16.57 1.03
C LYS A 73 -1.31 -15.73 1.27
N TYR A 74 -0.23 -16.33 1.80
CA TYR A 74 0.98 -15.58 2.12
C TYR A 74 1.71 -15.06 0.88
N ALA A 75 1.67 -15.78 -0.25
CA ALA A 75 2.16 -15.30 -1.52
C ALA A 75 1.43 -14.03 -1.99
N CYS A 76 0.10 -13.95 -1.79
CA CYS A 76 -0.67 -12.74 -2.10
C CYS A 76 -0.18 -11.52 -1.30
N TYR A 77 0.10 -11.68 -0.01
CA TYR A 77 0.63 -10.61 0.85
C TYR A 77 2.09 -10.24 0.49
N GLY A 78 2.85 -11.19 -0.05
CA GLY A 78 4.25 -11.01 -0.43
C GLY A 78 4.49 -10.56 -1.88
N ILE A 79 3.44 -10.41 -2.70
CA ILE A 79 3.58 -10.26 -4.16
C ILE A 79 4.44 -9.05 -4.56
N ALA A 80 4.33 -7.94 -3.85
CA ALA A 80 5.05 -6.70 -4.13
C ALA A 80 6.37 -6.53 -3.36
N ARG A 81 6.76 -7.53 -2.54
CA ARG A 81 7.92 -7.42 -1.65
C ARG A 81 9.16 -7.99 -2.29
N ASN A 82 10.29 -7.33 -2.06
CA ASN A 82 11.60 -7.85 -2.44
C ASN A 82 11.85 -9.13 -1.64
N SER A 83 12.29 -10.17 -2.33
CA SER A 83 12.80 -11.35 -1.64
C SER A 83 14.15 -10.99 -1.01
N GLY A 84 14.40 -11.51 0.20
CA GLY A 84 15.66 -11.26 0.89
C GLY A 84 16.89 -11.91 0.26
N TRP A 85 16.72 -12.78 -0.75
CA TRP A 85 17.80 -13.60 -1.33
C TRP A 85 18.16 -13.22 -2.77
N ASP A 86 17.21 -12.78 -3.59
CA ASP A 86 17.47 -12.32 -4.98
C ASP A 86 17.15 -10.82 -5.20
N GLY A 87 16.58 -10.14 -4.20
CA GLY A 87 16.18 -8.74 -4.29
C GLY A 87 15.00 -8.46 -5.23
N ARG A 88 14.48 -9.46 -5.95
CA ARG A 88 13.39 -9.32 -6.91
C ARG A 88 12.05 -9.47 -6.22
N ARG A 89 11.00 -8.86 -6.77
CA ARG A 89 9.62 -9.04 -6.33
C ARG A 89 8.96 -10.13 -7.16
N PRO A 90 8.05 -10.95 -6.58
CA PRO A 90 7.19 -11.81 -7.40
C PRO A 90 6.42 -11.03 -8.47
N LEU A 91 6.07 -9.77 -8.18
CA LEU A 91 5.43 -8.85 -9.12
C LEU A 91 6.27 -8.58 -10.38
N ASP A 92 7.60 -8.75 -10.32
CA ASP A 92 8.50 -8.53 -11.47
C ASP A 92 8.48 -9.70 -12.47
N ASP A 93 7.83 -10.83 -12.13
CA ASP A 93 7.75 -12.02 -12.97
C ASP A 93 6.28 -12.29 -13.38
N GLU A 94 6.01 -12.13 -14.67
CA GLU A 94 4.68 -12.31 -15.26
C GLU A 94 4.11 -13.72 -14.99
N ARG A 95 4.95 -14.77 -15.07
CA ARG A 95 4.50 -16.15 -14.90
C ARG A 95 4.05 -16.38 -13.46
N LEU A 96 4.78 -15.83 -12.49
CA LEU A 96 4.41 -15.94 -11.08
C LEU A 96 3.11 -15.20 -10.77
N VAL A 97 2.93 -13.99 -11.31
CA VAL A 97 1.69 -13.22 -11.12
C VAL A 97 0.51 -13.97 -11.74
N HIS A 98 0.64 -14.45 -12.97
CA HIS A 98 -0.42 -15.20 -13.64
C HIS A 98 -0.80 -16.48 -12.88
N ASN A 99 0.19 -17.29 -12.49
CA ASN A 99 -0.05 -18.53 -11.75
C ASN A 99 -0.69 -18.28 -10.38
N LEU A 100 -0.30 -17.20 -9.70
CA LEU A 100 -0.89 -16.83 -8.41
C LEU A 100 -2.36 -16.43 -8.59
N LEU A 101 -2.69 -15.59 -9.57
CA LEU A 101 -4.06 -15.15 -9.82
C LEU A 101 -4.97 -16.33 -10.20
N GLN A 102 -4.52 -17.25 -11.07
CA GLN A 102 -5.26 -18.48 -11.38
C GLN A 102 -5.57 -19.33 -10.15
N GLN A 103 -4.61 -19.42 -9.22
CA GLN A 103 -4.81 -20.18 -7.99
C GLN A 103 -5.76 -19.46 -7.03
N VAL A 104 -5.71 -18.13 -6.95
CA VAL A 104 -6.71 -17.37 -6.20
C VAL A 104 -8.10 -17.55 -6.81
N ASP A 105 -8.22 -17.63 -8.13
CA ASP A 105 -9.50 -17.91 -8.80
C ASP A 105 -10.08 -19.27 -8.44
N SER A 106 -9.25 -20.29 -8.30
CA SER A 106 -9.71 -21.61 -7.83
C SER A 106 -10.37 -21.56 -6.43
N LEU A 107 -10.07 -20.53 -5.64
CA LEU A 107 -10.64 -20.34 -4.29
C LEU A 107 -11.96 -19.59 -4.28
N GLN A 108 -12.48 -19.12 -5.43
CA GLN A 108 -13.74 -18.36 -5.49
C GLN A 108 -14.94 -19.12 -4.91
N ALA A 109 -14.98 -20.45 -5.05
CA ALA A 109 -15.99 -21.32 -4.45
C ALA A 109 -15.95 -21.33 -2.91
N VAL A 110 -14.88 -20.81 -2.30
CA VAL A 110 -14.69 -20.70 -0.84
C VAL A 110 -14.52 -19.23 -0.46
N PRO A 111 -15.61 -18.45 -0.31
CA PRO A 111 -15.55 -16.98 -0.27
C PRO A 111 -14.67 -16.42 0.86
N ARG A 112 -14.62 -17.09 2.01
CA ARG A 112 -13.73 -16.72 3.11
C ARG A 112 -12.25 -16.76 2.71
N ARG A 113 -11.82 -17.79 1.97
CA ARG A 113 -10.44 -17.96 1.53
C ARG A 113 -10.09 -16.98 0.42
N PHE A 114 -11.01 -16.84 -0.55
CA PHE A 114 -10.88 -15.87 -1.63
C PHE A 114 -10.70 -14.45 -1.11
N ARG A 115 -11.56 -13.98 -0.20
CA ARG A 115 -11.45 -12.63 0.41
C ARG A 115 -10.11 -12.40 1.11
N GLN A 116 -9.56 -13.40 1.78
CA GLN A 116 -8.25 -13.24 2.45
C GLN A 116 -7.11 -13.10 1.45
N CYS A 117 -7.16 -13.83 0.33
CA CYS A 117 -6.17 -13.70 -0.75
C CYS A 117 -6.34 -12.36 -1.48
N TYR A 118 -7.57 -11.97 -1.80
CA TYR A 118 -7.90 -10.66 -2.38
C TYR A 118 -7.36 -9.53 -1.50
N ARG A 119 -7.56 -9.60 -0.19
CA ARG A 119 -7.03 -8.60 0.75
C ARG A 119 -5.49 -8.54 0.72
N GLY A 120 -4.80 -9.67 0.59
CA GLY A 120 -3.34 -9.69 0.42
C GLY A 120 -2.87 -9.09 -0.91
N LEU A 121 -3.56 -9.42 -2.00
CA LEU A 121 -3.32 -8.83 -3.32
C LEU A 121 -3.52 -7.31 -3.30
N LEU A 122 -4.54 -6.85 -2.58
CA LEU A 122 -4.81 -5.43 -2.37
C LEU A 122 -3.66 -4.74 -1.61
N THR A 123 -3.06 -5.40 -0.61
CA THR A 123 -1.83 -4.92 0.04
C THR A 123 -0.71 -4.73 -0.96
N GLY A 124 -0.48 -5.73 -1.81
CA GLY A 124 0.55 -5.67 -2.84
C GLY A 124 0.33 -4.53 -3.84
N TYR A 125 -0.93 -4.31 -4.24
CA TYR A 125 -1.31 -3.20 -5.11
C TYR A 125 -0.97 -1.83 -4.50
N PHE A 126 -1.31 -1.60 -3.22
CA PHE A 126 -1.03 -0.34 -2.52
C PHE A 126 0.44 -0.18 -2.10
N ALA A 127 1.20 -1.26 -1.99
CA ALA A 127 2.62 -1.23 -1.67
C ALA A 127 3.50 -0.66 -2.80
N CYS A 128 2.98 -0.57 -4.03
CA CYS A 128 3.70 -0.02 -5.18
C CYS A 128 3.12 1.33 -5.62
N PRO A 129 3.29 2.40 -4.82
CA PRO A 129 2.72 3.69 -5.14
C PRO A 129 3.24 4.20 -6.51
N ALA A 130 4.53 4.04 -6.79
CA ALA A 130 5.21 4.46 -8.03
C ALA A 130 4.38 4.32 -9.32
N TYR A 131 3.66 3.20 -9.43
CA TYR A 131 2.91 2.80 -10.63
C TYR A 131 1.61 3.58 -10.89
N LEU A 132 1.16 4.45 -9.98
CA LEU A 132 -0.06 5.23 -10.20
C LEU A 132 0.08 6.35 -11.22
N GLU A 133 1.28 6.91 -11.37
CA GLU A 133 1.50 8.15 -12.15
C GLU A 133 2.19 7.88 -13.47
N SER A 134 3.15 6.95 -13.44
CA SER A 134 3.94 6.53 -14.59
C SER A 134 4.66 5.23 -14.26
N ALA A 135 4.89 4.38 -15.25
CA ALA A 135 5.87 3.31 -15.12
C ALA A 135 7.22 3.94 -14.74
N PRO A 136 7.85 3.58 -13.61
CA PRO A 136 9.24 3.90 -13.39
C PRO A 136 10.00 3.33 -14.59
N ALA A 137 10.85 4.14 -15.22
CA ALA A 137 11.51 3.77 -16.45
C ALA A 137 12.23 2.41 -16.28
N GLY A 138 11.81 1.40 -17.04
CA GLY A 138 12.39 0.06 -17.01
C GLY A 138 11.97 -0.83 -15.83
N ASP A 139 10.98 -0.46 -15.02
CA ASP A 139 10.51 -1.34 -13.94
C ASP A 139 9.68 -2.52 -14.50
N PRO A 140 10.16 -3.77 -14.36
CA PRO A 140 9.50 -4.96 -14.92
C PRO A 140 8.18 -5.31 -14.22
N GLY A 141 7.92 -4.80 -13.03
CA GLY A 141 6.70 -5.05 -12.26
C GLY A 141 5.50 -4.21 -12.70
N TYR A 142 5.70 -3.13 -13.45
CA TYR A 142 4.61 -2.23 -13.85
C TYR A 142 3.51 -2.90 -14.70
N PRO A 143 3.83 -3.66 -15.78
CA PRO A 143 2.80 -4.37 -16.54
C PRO A 143 1.99 -5.34 -15.68
N ASN A 144 2.67 -6.07 -14.80
CA ASN A 144 2.05 -7.02 -13.89
C ASN A 144 1.18 -6.33 -12.81
N TRP A 145 1.58 -5.15 -12.35
CA TRP A 145 0.75 -4.34 -11.47
C TRP A 145 -0.55 -3.88 -12.15
N LEU A 146 -0.52 -3.58 -13.46
CA LEU A 146 -1.75 -3.29 -14.21
C LEU A 146 -2.66 -4.51 -14.34
N VAL A 147 -2.09 -5.70 -14.53
CA VAL A 147 -2.83 -6.97 -14.50
C VAL A 147 -3.48 -7.18 -13.13
N LEU A 148 -2.72 -6.98 -12.05
CA LEU A 148 -3.21 -7.04 -10.67
C LEU A 148 -4.35 -6.05 -10.42
N ARG A 149 -4.20 -4.80 -10.88
CA ARG A 149 -5.25 -3.77 -10.77
C ARG A 149 -6.55 -4.22 -11.45
N ARG A 150 -6.46 -4.70 -12.70
CA ARG A 150 -7.62 -5.20 -13.46
C ARG A 150 -8.28 -6.38 -12.76
N TYR A 151 -7.48 -7.30 -12.23
CA TYR A 151 -7.97 -8.43 -11.45
C TYR A 151 -8.76 -7.97 -10.21
N LEU A 152 -8.19 -7.07 -9.41
CA LEU A 152 -8.87 -6.52 -8.23
C LEU A 152 -10.19 -5.84 -8.61
N GLN A 153 -10.20 -5.03 -9.67
CA GLN A 153 -11.42 -4.38 -10.17
C GLN A 153 -12.50 -5.40 -10.57
N ALA A 154 -12.13 -6.45 -11.32
CA ALA A 154 -13.07 -7.47 -11.80
C ALA A 154 -13.74 -8.25 -10.66
N HIS A 155 -13.04 -8.47 -9.55
CA HIS A 155 -13.54 -9.25 -8.41
C HIS A 155 -14.06 -8.41 -7.24
N LEU A 156 -14.06 -7.08 -7.36
CA LEU A 156 -14.47 -6.19 -6.28
C LEU A 156 -15.91 -6.46 -5.81
N LEU A 157 -16.86 -6.58 -6.75
CA LEU A 157 -18.27 -6.79 -6.43
C LEU A 157 -18.47 -8.10 -5.65
N GLN A 158 -17.86 -9.18 -6.14
CA GLN A 158 -17.90 -10.49 -5.49
C GLN A 158 -17.38 -10.42 -4.05
N VAL A 159 -16.30 -9.67 -3.80
CA VAL A 159 -15.72 -9.50 -2.45
C VAL A 159 -16.61 -8.64 -1.55
N ALA A 160 -17.16 -7.55 -2.08
CA ALA A 160 -18.00 -6.62 -1.34
C ALA A 160 -19.34 -7.25 -0.92
N GLU A 161 -19.93 -8.07 -1.79
CA GLU A 161 -21.24 -8.71 -1.55
C GLU A 161 -21.14 -10.02 -0.76
N SER A 162 -19.93 -10.59 -0.66
CA SER A 162 -19.73 -11.87 0.01
C SER A 162 -20.07 -11.81 1.50
N ARG A 163 -20.70 -12.86 2.02
CA ARG A 163 -21.10 -12.98 3.42
C ARG A 163 -20.14 -13.85 4.27
N PRO A 164 -20.01 -13.62 5.59
CA PRO A 164 -20.48 -12.43 6.29
C PRO A 164 -19.78 -11.17 5.77
N ALA A 165 -20.49 -10.03 5.82
CA ALA A 165 -19.96 -8.78 5.33
C ALA A 165 -18.77 -8.32 6.18
N LEU A 166 -17.71 -7.86 5.52
CA LEU A 166 -16.53 -7.31 6.18
C LEU A 166 -16.47 -5.83 5.92
N ALA A 167 -16.32 -5.02 6.97
CA ALA A 167 -16.38 -3.56 6.87
C ALA A 167 -15.39 -2.98 5.84
N TRP A 168 -14.20 -3.56 5.71
CA TRP A 168 -13.21 -3.14 4.72
C TRP A 168 -13.67 -3.44 3.28
N ALA A 169 -14.31 -4.60 3.05
CA ALA A 169 -14.77 -5.04 1.74
C ALA A 169 -15.98 -4.20 1.28
N GLU A 170 -16.92 -3.95 2.18
CA GLU A 170 -18.04 -3.04 1.91
C GLU A 170 -17.55 -1.63 1.60
N THR A 171 -16.59 -1.13 2.37
CA THR A 171 -16.05 0.23 2.15
C THR A 171 -15.32 0.30 0.82
N LEU A 172 -14.49 -0.68 0.48
CA LEU A 172 -13.85 -0.72 -0.82
C LEU A 172 -14.88 -0.80 -1.96
N GLY A 173 -15.98 -1.55 -1.77
CA GLY A 173 -17.09 -1.63 -2.71
C GLY A 173 -17.83 -0.30 -2.93
N ARG A 174 -17.90 0.57 -1.89
CA ARG A 174 -18.47 1.93 -2.00
C ARG A 174 -17.54 2.90 -2.73
N TYR A 175 -16.22 2.64 -2.72
CA TYR A 175 -15.21 3.50 -3.33
C TYR A 175 -14.37 2.75 -4.38
N PRO A 176 -14.98 2.25 -5.47
CA PRO A 176 -14.29 1.46 -6.51
C PRO A 176 -13.18 2.27 -7.22
N LYS A 177 -13.32 3.60 -7.24
CA LYS A 177 -12.32 4.53 -7.78
C LYS A 177 -10.94 4.37 -7.15
N LEU A 178 -10.85 3.80 -5.95
CA LEU A 178 -9.57 3.49 -5.30
C LEU A 178 -8.67 2.54 -6.12
N LEU A 179 -9.26 1.77 -7.03
CA LEU A 179 -8.56 0.83 -7.92
C LEU A 179 -8.38 1.39 -9.34
N GLU A 180 -8.69 2.65 -9.58
CA GLU A 180 -8.55 3.30 -10.89
C GLU A 180 -7.20 4.03 -11.03
N LYS A 181 -7.02 4.77 -12.14
CA LYS A 181 -5.83 5.57 -12.40
C LYS A 181 -5.70 6.76 -11.43
N ASP A 182 -6.83 7.35 -11.03
CA ASP A 182 -6.89 8.55 -10.19
C ASP A 182 -7.69 8.33 -8.90
N PRO A 183 -7.12 7.60 -7.92
CA PRO A 183 -7.88 7.12 -6.77
C PRO A 183 -8.45 8.22 -5.89
N ALA A 184 -7.71 9.32 -5.70
CA ALA A 184 -8.14 10.44 -4.85
C ALA A 184 -8.86 11.57 -5.61
N ALA A 185 -9.14 11.42 -6.90
CA ALA A 185 -9.81 12.46 -7.70
C ALA A 185 -11.12 12.98 -7.08
N PRO A 186 -11.99 12.14 -6.48
CA PRO A 186 -13.23 12.63 -5.84
C PRO A 186 -12.99 13.61 -4.70
N TRP A 187 -11.87 13.49 -3.99
CA TRP A 187 -11.53 14.33 -2.85
C TRP A 187 -10.59 15.49 -3.22
N ALA A 188 -10.19 15.63 -4.48
CA ALA A 188 -9.17 16.59 -4.91
C ALA A 188 -9.48 18.03 -4.46
N ALA A 189 -10.75 18.45 -4.58
CA ALA A 189 -11.17 19.80 -4.21
C ALA A 189 -11.12 20.05 -2.70
N SER A 190 -11.67 19.13 -1.90
CA SER A 190 -11.64 19.20 -0.44
C SER A 190 -10.21 19.12 0.09
N LEU A 191 -9.40 18.21 -0.44
CA LEU A 191 -7.98 18.09 -0.12
C LEU A 191 -7.24 19.40 -0.40
N LEU A 192 -7.48 20.03 -1.55
CA LEU A 192 -6.86 21.30 -1.91
C LEU A 192 -7.29 22.45 -0.99
N GLY A 193 -8.52 22.39 -0.47
CA GLY A 193 -9.06 23.34 0.51
C GLY A 193 -8.62 23.08 1.96
N GLY A 194 -7.85 22.01 2.22
CA GLY A 194 -7.40 21.63 3.57
C GLY A 194 -8.36 20.70 4.33
N GLU A 195 -9.47 20.31 3.72
CA GLU A 195 -10.47 19.42 4.30
C GLU A 195 -10.16 17.95 3.98
N ALA A 196 -9.21 17.36 4.72
CA ALA A 196 -8.77 15.96 4.52
C ALA A 196 -9.53 14.92 5.38
N GLY A 197 -10.57 15.32 6.12
CA GLY A 197 -11.22 14.49 7.14
C GLY A 197 -11.81 13.19 6.61
N GLU A 198 -12.56 13.26 5.51
CA GLU A 198 -13.17 12.08 4.88
C GLU A 198 -12.11 11.13 4.33
N TRP A 199 -11.14 11.66 3.57
CA TRP A 199 -10.02 10.90 3.01
C TRP A 199 -9.21 10.17 4.09
N ASN A 200 -8.85 10.87 5.18
CA ASN A 200 -8.09 10.28 6.28
C ASN A 200 -8.89 9.20 7.02
N THR A 201 -10.21 9.35 7.11
CA THR A 201 -11.08 8.33 7.71
C THR A 201 -11.17 7.09 6.82
N LEU A 202 -11.33 7.27 5.51
CA LEU A 202 -11.30 6.19 4.52
C LEU A 202 -9.97 5.42 4.56
N CYS A 203 -8.86 6.14 4.55
CA CYS A 203 -7.52 5.55 4.58
C CYS A 203 -7.29 4.71 5.84
N ARG A 204 -7.71 5.20 7.01
CA ARG A 204 -7.64 4.44 8.27
C ARG A 204 -8.53 3.21 8.25
N HIS A 205 -9.73 3.32 7.69
CA HIS A 205 -10.69 2.21 7.66
C HIS A 205 -10.25 1.06 6.75
N LEU A 206 -9.51 1.38 5.69
CA LEU A 206 -8.97 0.41 4.73
C LEU A 206 -7.52 0.00 5.04
N ASP A 207 -6.94 0.49 6.14
CA ASP A 207 -5.52 0.29 6.51
C ASP A 207 -4.57 0.64 5.34
N LEU A 208 -4.84 1.75 4.62
CA LEU A 208 -4.03 2.16 3.48
C LEU A 208 -2.65 2.65 3.95
N PRO A 209 -1.55 2.30 3.25
CA PRO A 209 -0.23 2.80 3.62
C PRO A 209 -0.17 4.33 3.62
N PRO A 210 0.40 4.98 4.65
CA PRO A 210 0.50 6.44 4.71
C PRO A 210 1.23 7.04 3.51
N ALA A 211 2.31 6.41 3.06
CA ALA A 211 3.07 6.86 1.89
C ALA A 211 2.25 6.77 0.59
N TRP A 212 1.44 5.73 0.44
CA TRP A 212 0.53 5.58 -0.70
C TRP A 212 -0.53 6.68 -0.67
N SER A 213 -1.28 6.76 0.44
CA SER A 213 -2.41 7.68 0.59
C SER A 213 -2.01 9.15 0.47
N ALA A 214 -0.89 9.55 1.09
CA ALA A 214 -0.37 10.91 0.97
C ALA A 214 -0.04 11.27 -0.48
N ARG A 215 0.64 10.38 -1.22
CA ARG A 215 1.04 10.66 -2.60
C ARG A 215 -0.16 10.71 -3.54
N VAL A 216 -1.14 9.81 -3.39
CA VAL A 216 -2.36 9.85 -4.20
C VAL A 216 -3.13 11.15 -3.96
N ALA A 217 -3.31 11.52 -2.69
CA ALA A 217 -4.03 12.73 -2.30
C ALA A 217 -3.36 14.00 -2.85
N LEU A 218 -2.05 14.09 -2.71
CA LEU A 218 -1.28 15.19 -3.26
C LEU A 218 -1.41 15.21 -4.80
N GLY A 219 -1.49 14.05 -5.46
CA GLY A 219 -1.48 13.96 -6.93
C GLY A 219 -2.78 14.44 -7.53
N ALA A 220 -3.87 14.10 -6.86
CA ALA A 220 -5.18 14.65 -7.17
C ALA A 220 -5.22 16.17 -6.99
N GLN A 221 -4.60 16.72 -5.93
CA GLN A 221 -4.51 18.17 -5.70
C GLN A 221 -3.72 18.88 -6.80
N VAL A 222 -2.54 18.38 -7.17
CA VAL A 222 -1.71 18.98 -8.22
C VAL A 222 -2.42 18.92 -9.57
N ARG A 223 -3.04 17.79 -9.94
CA ARG A 223 -3.80 17.67 -11.19
C ARG A 223 -4.98 18.64 -11.25
N LEU A 224 -5.73 18.77 -10.16
CA LEU A 224 -6.83 19.74 -10.07
C LEU A 224 -6.34 21.19 -10.14
N TRP A 225 -5.21 21.50 -9.51
CA TRP A 225 -4.63 22.84 -9.60
C TRP A 225 -4.16 23.16 -11.02
N LEU A 226 -3.47 22.23 -11.68
CA LEU A 226 -3.03 22.39 -13.06
C LEU A 226 -4.21 22.63 -14.01
N SER A 227 -5.28 21.83 -13.90
CA SER A 227 -6.46 22.02 -14.74
C SER A 227 -7.16 23.36 -14.50
N ARG A 228 -7.21 23.84 -13.25
CA ARG A 228 -7.72 25.19 -12.92
C ARG A 228 -6.83 26.30 -13.48
N ARG A 229 -5.51 26.14 -13.44
CA ARG A 229 -4.55 27.10 -14.00
C ARG A 229 -4.68 27.18 -15.52
N GLU A 230 -4.85 26.04 -16.20
CA GLU A 230 -5.10 26.02 -17.65
C GLU A 230 -6.43 26.71 -18.01
N ALA A 231 -7.48 26.50 -17.22
CA ALA A 231 -8.79 27.07 -17.48
C ALA A 231 -8.94 28.56 -17.12
N LEU A 232 -8.26 29.03 -16.05
CA LEU A 232 -8.45 30.36 -15.47
C LEU A 232 -7.25 31.29 -15.63
N GLY A 233 -6.16 30.83 -16.26
CA GLY A 233 -4.91 31.58 -16.40
C GLY A 233 -4.00 31.48 -15.17
N ALA A 234 -3.07 32.42 -15.02
CA ALA A 234 -2.04 32.40 -13.97
C ALA A 234 -2.65 32.47 -12.56
N HIS A 235 -2.99 31.31 -12.00
CA HIS A 235 -3.46 31.17 -10.64
C HIS A 235 -2.27 30.86 -9.72
N PRO A 236 -2.06 31.62 -8.63
CA PRO A 236 -1.02 31.29 -7.66
C PRO A 236 -1.24 29.90 -7.06
N LEU A 237 -0.16 29.28 -6.61
CA LEU A 237 -0.20 28.01 -5.89
C LEU A 237 -1.00 28.21 -4.59
N PRO A 238 -2.02 27.38 -4.29
CA PRO A 238 -2.73 27.43 -3.03
C PRO A 238 -1.78 27.32 -1.83
N PRO A 239 -2.03 28.03 -0.72
CA PRO A 239 -1.15 28.04 0.46
C PRO A 239 -0.79 26.65 0.98
N LEU A 240 -1.74 25.70 0.93
CA LEU A 240 -1.53 24.32 1.34
C LEU A 240 -0.53 23.58 0.44
N LEU A 241 -0.65 23.74 -0.89
CA LEU A 241 0.31 23.15 -1.83
C LEU A 241 1.68 23.80 -1.67
N GLU A 242 1.75 25.08 -1.33
CA GLU A 242 3.01 25.79 -1.11
C GLU A 242 3.70 25.30 0.16
N GLN A 243 2.94 25.12 1.25
CA GLN A 243 3.44 24.52 2.48
C GLN A 243 3.95 23.09 2.24
N GLN A 244 3.20 22.28 1.48
CA GLN A 244 3.61 20.92 1.12
C GLN A 244 4.85 20.90 0.21
N ARG A 245 4.95 21.85 -0.73
CA ARG A 245 6.13 22.06 -1.58
C ARG A 245 7.36 22.37 -0.73
N GLN A 246 7.25 23.28 0.24
CA GLN A 246 8.35 23.64 1.15
C GLN A 246 8.77 22.47 2.04
N ALA A 247 7.81 21.70 2.57
CA ALA A 247 8.10 20.51 3.37
C ALA A 247 8.81 19.41 2.56
N LEU A 248 8.39 19.19 1.32
CA LEU A 248 9.06 18.24 0.40
C LEU A 248 10.48 18.71 0.05
N ALA A 249 10.66 19.99 -0.26
CA ALA A 249 11.97 20.58 -0.53
C ALA A 249 12.92 20.46 0.68
N GLN A 250 12.40 20.62 1.90
CA GLN A 250 13.18 20.39 3.12
C GLN A 250 13.54 18.90 3.29
N GLY A 251 12.57 17.98 3.15
CA GLY A 251 12.81 16.54 3.27
C GLY A 251 13.80 16.00 2.23
N LEU A 252 13.79 16.52 1.00
CA LEU A 252 14.77 16.17 -0.02
C LEU A 252 16.19 16.65 0.34
N ARG A 253 16.31 17.85 0.91
CA ARG A 253 17.60 18.37 1.40
C ARG A 253 18.15 17.51 2.55
N GLU A 254 17.30 17.09 3.48
CA GLU A 254 17.66 16.19 4.58
C GLU A 254 18.04 14.78 4.06
N ALA A 255 17.29 14.23 3.11
CA ALA A 255 17.59 12.93 2.50
C ALA A 255 18.90 12.94 1.68
N ARG A 256 19.24 14.06 1.04
CA ARG A 256 20.54 14.30 0.38
C ARG A 256 21.68 14.23 1.40
N GLN A 257 21.54 14.93 2.53
CA GLN A 257 22.53 14.91 3.61
C GLN A 257 22.72 13.49 4.19
N ALA A 258 21.67 12.67 4.15
CA ALA A 258 21.69 11.28 4.63
C ALA A 258 22.07 10.23 3.56
N GLN A 259 22.43 10.63 2.33
CA GLN A 259 22.74 9.72 1.20
C GLN A 259 21.67 8.62 0.94
N ARG A 260 20.39 8.94 1.15
CA ARG A 260 19.27 8.00 0.96
C ARG A 260 18.29 8.55 -0.08
N LEU A 261 18.54 8.36 -1.37
CA LEU A 261 17.59 8.83 -2.41
C LEU A 261 17.30 7.78 -3.49
N PRO A 262 16.04 7.34 -3.62
CA PRO A 262 15.54 6.70 -4.84
C PRO A 262 15.03 7.78 -5.82
N TYR A 263 15.89 8.12 -6.80
CA TYR A 263 15.74 9.18 -7.81
C TYR A 263 14.47 9.12 -8.66
N GLY A 264 13.96 7.91 -8.92
CA GLY A 264 12.92 7.71 -9.95
C GLY A 264 11.49 8.04 -9.52
N LEU A 265 11.21 8.16 -8.23
CA LEU A 265 9.82 8.15 -7.71
C LEU A 265 9.13 9.52 -7.69
N TRP A 266 9.89 10.61 -7.79
CA TRP A 266 9.37 11.97 -7.54
C TRP A 266 9.60 12.95 -8.69
N LYS A 267 10.30 12.54 -9.76
CA LYS A 267 10.72 13.44 -10.85
C LYS A 267 9.56 14.19 -11.51
N ASN A 268 8.52 13.46 -11.93
CA ASN A 268 7.36 14.05 -12.63
C ASN A 268 6.57 15.03 -11.76
N TRP A 269 6.61 14.84 -10.44
CA TRP A 269 5.94 15.67 -9.45
C TRP A 269 6.69 16.94 -9.09
N LEU A 270 7.99 16.78 -8.89
CA LEU A 270 8.88 17.89 -8.61
C LEU A 270 8.98 18.80 -9.84
N THR A 271 8.93 18.24 -11.04
CA THR A 271 8.71 18.99 -12.29
C THR A 271 7.40 19.78 -12.28
N ALA A 272 6.27 19.12 -11.97
CA ALA A 272 4.96 19.81 -11.93
C ALA A 272 4.87 20.92 -10.86
N LEU A 273 5.65 20.82 -9.78
CA LEU A 273 5.73 21.83 -8.71
C LEU A 273 6.83 22.89 -8.94
N GLY A 274 7.51 22.87 -10.10
CA GLY A 274 8.57 23.83 -10.42
C GLY A 274 9.85 23.67 -9.57
N LEU A 275 10.08 22.48 -9.01
CA LEU A 275 11.26 22.13 -8.21
C LEU A 275 12.38 21.46 -9.03
N GLU A 276 12.36 21.61 -10.36
CA GLU A 276 13.35 20.99 -11.27
C GLU A 276 14.79 21.43 -10.98
N GLN A 277 14.99 22.68 -10.55
CA GLN A 277 16.32 23.18 -10.21
C GLN A 277 16.88 22.52 -8.94
N GLU A 278 16.04 22.23 -7.93
CA GLU A 278 16.47 21.48 -6.75
C GLU A 278 16.74 20.00 -7.08
N LEU A 279 16.04 19.45 -8.08
CA LEU A 279 16.21 18.07 -8.56
C LEU A 279 17.45 17.89 -9.44
N ASN A 280 17.80 18.87 -10.26
CA ASN A 280 19.02 18.80 -11.08
C ASN A 280 20.28 19.13 -10.26
N SER A 281 20.22 20.12 -9.36
CA SER A 281 21.33 20.48 -8.46
C SER A 281 21.64 19.44 -7.37
N THR A 282 20.75 18.48 -7.13
CA THR A 282 20.98 17.33 -6.23
C THR A 282 21.73 16.19 -6.88
N TRP A 283 21.76 16.09 -8.22
CA TRP A 283 22.31 14.93 -8.93
C TRP A 283 23.54 15.25 -9.80
N GLU A 284 23.67 16.46 -10.33
CA GLU A 284 24.88 16.87 -11.06
C GLU A 284 26.13 16.96 -10.16
N GLY A 285 25.96 16.97 -8.83
CA GLY A 285 27.06 16.91 -7.87
C GLY A 285 27.53 15.50 -7.48
N GLY A 286 26.90 14.43 -7.96
CA GLY A 286 27.20 13.04 -7.60
C GLY A 286 27.71 12.15 -8.74
N LEU A 287 27.87 12.70 -9.95
CA LEU A 287 28.47 12.02 -11.11
C LEU A 287 29.90 12.50 -11.40
N ALA A 288 30.49 13.28 -10.48
CA ALA A 288 31.82 13.86 -10.61
C ALA A 288 32.84 13.36 -9.57
N GLU A 289 32.56 12.24 -8.88
CA GLU A 289 33.54 11.49 -8.07
C GLU A 289 33.48 10.00 -8.37
#